data_AF-A0A3D3ZLK8-F1
#
_entry.id   AF-A0A3D3ZLK8-F1
#
_cell.length_a   1.000
_cell.length_b   1.000
_cell.length_c   1.000
_cell.angle_alpha   90.00
_cell.angle_beta   90.00
_cell.angle_gamma   90.00
#
_symmetry.space_group_name_H-M   'P 1'
#
loop_
_entity.id
_entity.type
_entity.pdbx_description
1 polymer ?
#
loop_
_entity_poly.entity_id
_entity_poly.type
_entity_poly.pdbx_seq_one_letter_code
_entity_poly.pdbx_strand_id
1 'polypeptide(L)'
;HIPIATLPGMFERTITVSSAGKLFSATGWKIGWVSGPPDLVTGVGRAHQFVTFAVHHPTQEAVAYALNLPDTYYEAFQAMYETKRQLMMSALDRGGLKYLAPEGTYFIMANYSDVFNGTSLEFTRYLIQEVGVAGIPPESFYGKEHAHIGRGYVRFAFCKGDDVLREVGERLVKVLSL
;
A
#
# COMPACT_ATOMS: atom_id res chain seq x y z
N HIS A 1 14.34 -7.08 0.53
CA HIS A 1 14.43 -5.61 0.65
C HIS A 1 15.74 -5.25 1.32
N ILE A 2 16.47 -4.26 0.80
CA ILE A 2 17.69 -3.73 1.42
C ILE A 2 17.38 -2.28 1.82
N PRO A 3 17.28 -1.96 3.12
CA PRO A 3 17.05 -0.58 3.55
C PRO A 3 18.20 0.32 3.09
N ILE A 4 17.89 1.48 2.49
CA ILE A 4 18.92 2.40 1.97
C ILE A 4 19.93 2.81 3.05
N ALA A 5 19.50 2.92 4.31
CA ALA A 5 20.36 3.26 5.44
C ALA A 5 21.49 2.23 5.71
N THR A 6 21.38 1.00 5.20
CA THR A 6 22.43 -0.03 5.37
C THR A 6 23.48 -0.01 4.24
N LEU A 7 23.30 0.85 3.22
CA LEU A 7 24.28 1.01 2.15
C LEU A 7 25.45 1.92 2.59
N PRO A 8 26.65 1.75 2.02
CA PRO A 8 27.82 2.55 2.39
C PRO A 8 27.56 4.07 2.31
N GLY A 9 27.80 4.78 3.43
CA GLY A 9 27.66 6.24 3.53
C GLY A 9 26.23 6.78 3.47
N MET A 10 25.21 5.91 3.54
CA MET A 10 23.80 6.32 3.49
C MET A 10 23.17 6.53 4.86
N PHE A 11 23.70 5.92 5.92
CA PHE A 11 23.14 6.07 7.27
C PHE A 11 23.12 7.55 7.71
N GLU A 12 24.22 8.26 7.50
CA GLU A 12 24.45 9.65 7.95
C GLU A 12 23.52 10.67 7.29
N ARG A 13 22.76 10.25 6.27
CA ARG A 13 21.85 11.08 5.47
C ARG A 13 20.47 10.49 5.28
N THR A 14 20.12 9.45 6.04
CA THR A 14 18.83 8.76 5.93
C THR A 14 18.06 8.82 7.25
N ILE A 15 16.82 9.29 7.18
CA ILE A 15 15.80 9.02 8.20
C ILE A 15 14.94 7.86 7.70
N THR A 16 14.93 6.75 8.42
CA THR A 16 14.04 5.61 8.18
C THR A 16 12.76 5.82 8.97
N VAL A 17 11.61 5.79 8.29
CA VAL A 17 10.29 5.98 8.91
C VAL A 17 9.51 4.67 8.88
N SER A 18 8.92 4.29 10.01
CA SER A 18 8.17 3.03 10.16
C SER A 18 6.77 3.26 10.72
N SER A 19 5.84 2.34 10.43
CA SER A 19 4.45 2.41 10.87
C SER A 19 3.98 1.09 11.47
N ALA A 20 3.63 1.12 12.76
CA ALA A 20 3.03 -0.02 13.45
C ALA A 20 1.70 -0.44 12.80
N GLY A 21 0.92 0.53 12.34
CA GLY A 21 -0.39 0.25 11.74
C GLY A 21 -0.31 -0.56 10.44
N LYS A 22 0.81 -0.51 9.72
CA LYS A 22 1.04 -1.34 8.54
C LYS A 22 1.67 -2.67 8.89
N LEU A 23 2.58 -2.67 9.87
CA LEU A 23 3.27 -3.87 10.34
C LEU A 23 2.34 -4.87 11.04
N PHE A 24 1.36 -4.37 11.79
CA PHE A 24 0.46 -5.18 12.62
C PHE A 24 -1.02 -5.11 12.20
N SER A 25 -1.31 -4.64 10.98
CA SER A 25 -2.69 -4.44 10.47
C SER A 25 -3.57 -3.56 11.38
N ALA A 26 -2.98 -2.66 12.16
CA ALA A 26 -3.64 -1.82 13.15
C ALA A 26 -3.63 -0.33 12.74
N THR A 27 -4.11 0.00 11.53
CA THR A 27 -3.97 1.36 10.96
C THR A 27 -4.59 2.46 11.81
N GLY A 28 -5.60 2.13 12.63
CA GLY A 28 -6.25 3.06 13.57
C GLY A 28 -5.42 3.38 14.81
N TRP A 29 -4.35 2.64 15.12
CA TRP A 29 -3.54 2.88 16.31
C TRP A 29 -2.62 4.10 16.18
N LYS A 30 -2.36 4.54 14.94
CA LYS A 30 -1.61 5.76 14.63
C LYS A 30 -0.23 5.87 15.29
N ILE A 31 0.42 4.73 15.54
CA ILE A 31 1.80 4.66 16.03
C ILE A 31 2.79 4.42 14.88
N GLY A 32 3.91 5.12 14.94
CA GLY A 32 5.07 4.97 14.06
C GLY A 32 6.31 5.54 14.76
N TRP A 33 7.47 5.37 14.14
CA TRP A 33 8.74 5.86 14.69
C TRP A 33 9.69 6.25 13.55
N VAL A 34 10.72 7.00 13.91
CA VAL A 34 11.84 7.33 13.02
C VAL A 34 13.15 6.82 13.62
N SER A 35 14.06 6.35 12.78
CA SER A 35 15.44 6.02 13.13
C SER A 35 16.40 6.64 12.12
N GLY A 36 17.61 6.99 12.56
CA GLY A 36 18.59 7.69 11.72
C GLY A 36 19.70 8.32 12.56
N PRO A 37 20.54 9.16 11.95
CA PRO A 37 21.64 9.82 12.65
C PRO A 37 21.09 10.84 13.66
N PRO A 38 21.75 11.00 14.83
CA PRO A 38 21.21 11.79 15.96
C PRO A 38 20.77 13.21 15.60
N ASP A 39 21.55 13.92 14.78
CA ASP A 39 21.25 15.30 14.41
C ASP A 39 19.95 15.42 13.59
N LEU A 40 19.70 14.46 12.70
CA LEU A 40 18.48 14.43 11.88
C LEU A 40 17.26 14.03 12.72
N VAL A 41 17.40 13.02 13.58
CA VAL A 41 16.32 12.57 14.48
C VAL A 41 15.93 13.67 15.47
N THR A 42 16.91 14.44 15.96
CA THR A 42 16.66 15.60 16.84
C THR A 42 15.80 16.66 16.15
N GLY A 43 16.02 16.89 14.86
CA GLY A 43 15.18 17.77 14.04
C GLY A 43 13.72 17.32 14.00
N VAL A 44 13.48 16.02 13.80
CA VAL A 44 12.12 15.43 13.82
C VAL A 44 11.48 15.58 15.21
N GLY A 45 12.23 15.31 16.28
CA GLY A 45 11.75 15.45 17.66
C GLY A 45 11.32 16.88 18.00
N ARG A 46 12.08 17.89 17.54
CA ARG A 46 11.71 19.30 17.70
C ARG A 46 10.40 19.63 17.01
N ALA A 47 10.17 19.14 15.79
CA ALA A 47 8.88 19.31 15.12
C ALA A 47 7.75 18.59 15.87
N HIS A 48 7.98 17.35 16.31
CA HIS A 48 7.00 16.55 17.04
C HIS A 48 6.50 17.25 18.31
N GLN A 49 7.41 17.86 19.07
CA GLN A 49 7.11 18.63 20.30
C GLN A 49 6.01 19.69 20.08
N PHE A 50 6.01 20.36 18.93
CA PHE A 50 5.10 21.48 18.65
C PHE A 50 3.91 21.12 17.75
N VAL A 51 4.00 20.02 16.98
CA VAL A 51 2.88 19.56 16.11
C VAL A 51 1.95 18.60 16.85
N THR A 52 2.49 17.68 17.64
CA THR A 52 1.71 16.60 18.27
C THR A 52 1.92 16.52 19.78
N PHE A 53 3.06 17.02 20.28
CA PHE A 53 3.53 16.94 21.66
C PHE A 53 3.82 15.50 22.14
N ALA A 54 2.80 14.63 22.16
CA ALA A 54 2.93 13.24 22.55
C ALA A 54 1.90 12.38 21.81
N VAL A 55 2.15 11.06 21.73
CA VAL A 55 1.24 10.09 21.12
C VAL A 55 0.59 9.19 22.18
N HIS A 56 -0.50 8.51 21.82
CA HIS A 56 -1.31 7.71 22.72
C HIS A 56 -0.50 6.62 23.43
N HIS A 57 -0.30 6.76 24.75
CA HIS A 57 0.60 5.93 25.54
C HIS A 57 0.23 4.43 25.55
N PRO A 58 -1.04 4.02 25.79
CA PRO A 58 -1.37 2.58 25.79
C PRO A 58 -1.05 1.85 24.48
N THR A 59 -1.18 2.52 23.34
CA THR A 59 -0.81 1.91 22.04
C THR A 59 0.69 1.92 21.82
N GLN A 60 1.46 2.81 22.44
CA GLN A 60 2.93 2.70 22.45
C GLN A 60 3.37 1.44 23.18
N GLU A 61 2.82 1.16 24.36
CA GLU A 61 3.11 -0.07 25.13
C GLU A 61 2.75 -1.33 24.35
N ALA A 62 1.56 -1.36 23.73
CA ALA A 62 1.13 -2.48 22.91
C ALA A 62 2.05 -2.70 21.69
N VAL A 63 2.53 -1.62 21.06
CA VAL A 63 3.49 -1.71 19.95
C VAL A 63 4.87 -2.16 20.42
N ALA A 64 5.33 -1.71 21.58
CA ALA A 64 6.60 -2.17 22.17
C ALA A 64 6.56 -3.68 22.42
N TYR A 65 5.45 -4.20 22.94
CA TYR A 65 5.23 -5.64 23.04
C TYR A 65 5.21 -6.32 21.66
N ALA A 66 4.44 -5.79 20.71
CA ALA A 66 4.28 -6.39 19.39
C ALA A 66 5.59 -6.44 18.56
N LEU A 67 6.51 -5.49 18.78
CA LEU A 67 7.84 -5.49 18.16
C LEU A 67 8.74 -6.63 18.65
N ASN A 68 8.39 -7.28 19.77
CA ASN A 68 9.08 -8.44 20.31
C ASN A 68 8.38 -9.76 19.97
N LEU A 69 7.38 -9.75 19.08
CA LEU A 69 6.77 -10.98 18.60
C LEU A 69 7.81 -11.85 17.85
N PRO A 70 7.68 -13.18 17.92
CA PRO A 70 8.61 -14.08 17.24
C PRO A 70 8.51 -13.95 15.73
N ASP A 71 9.58 -14.34 15.02
CA ASP A 71 9.67 -14.29 13.55
C ASP A 71 8.51 -15.01 12.85
N THR A 72 7.94 -16.03 13.50
CA THR A 72 6.78 -16.78 13.02
C THR A 72 5.56 -15.90 12.75
N TYR A 73 5.39 -14.79 13.48
CA TYR A 73 4.35 -13.81 13.18
C TYR A 73 4.57 -13.17 11.81
N TYR A 74 5.79 -12.73 11.53
CA TYR A 74 6.14 -12.05 10.28
C TYR A 74 6.13 -13.00 9.09
N GLU A 75 6.58 -14.25 9.27
CA GLU A 75 6.48 -15.31 8.27
C GLU A 75 5.02 -15.62 7.91
N ALA A 76 4.16 -15.80 8.91
CA ALA A 76 2.73 -16.02 8.70
C ALA A 76 2.07 -14.81 8.01
N PHE A 77 2.47 -13.59 8.41
CA PHE A 77 1.97 -12.37 7.79
C PHE A 77 2.36 -12.26 6.31
N GLN A 78 3.60 -12.60 5.96
CA GLN A 78 4.07 -12.64 4.58
C GLN A 78 3.32 -13.70 3.77
N ALA A 79 3.17 -14.93 4.29
CA ALA A 79 2.44 -16.02 3.61
C ALA A 79 0.96 -15.66 3.37
N MET A 80 0.33 -15.00 4.34
CA MET A 80 -1.03 -14.50 4.22
C MET A 80 -1.14 -13.47 3.08
N TYR A 81 -0.23 -12.49 3.00
CA TYR A 81 -0.27 -11.49 1.95
C TYR A 81 0.13 -12.04 0.58
N GLU A 82 0.98 -13.06 0.51
CA GLU A 82 1.27 -13.75 -0.74
C GLU A 82 0.02 -14.40 -1.32
N THR A 83 -0.77 -15.10 -0.48
CA THR A 83 -2.06 -15.66 -0.90
C THR A 83 -3.00 -14.59 -1.46
N LYS A 84 -3.11 -13.45 -0.76
CA LYS A 84 -3.95 -12.32 -1.19
C LYS A 84 -3.45 -11.67 -2.49
N ARG A 85 -2.13 -11.58 -2.66
CA ARG A 85 -1.49 -11.09 -3.88
C ARG A 85 -1.89 -11.97 -5.07
N GLN A 86 -1.81 -13.30 -4.92
CA GLN A 86 -2.21 -14.25 -5.96
C GLN A 86 -3.70 -14.17 -6.30
N LEU A 87 -4.57 -14.05 -5.29
CA LEU A 87 -6.01 -13.87 -5.51
C LEU A 87 -6.29 -12.60 -6.33
N MET A 88 -5.64 -11.48 -5.99
CA MET A 88 -5.81 -10.23 -6.73
C MET A 88 -5.26 -10.31 -8.16
N MET A 89 -4.08 -10.90 -8.35
CA MET A 89 -3.50 -11.12 -9.68
C MET A 89 -4.43 -11.96 -10.57
N SER A 90 -4.93 -13.08 -10.04
CA SER A 90 -5.89 -13.93 -10.74
C SER A 90 -7.19 -13.17 -11.08
N ALA A 91 -7.66 -12.31 -10.18
CA ALA A 91 -8.84 -11.46 -10.42
C ALA A 91 -8.61 -10.46 -11.57
N LEU A 92 -7.41 -9.87 -11.67
CA LEU A 92 -7.05 -8.96 -12.75
C LEU A 92 -6.93 -9.70 -14.10
N ASP A 93 -6.32 -10.89 -14.10
CA ASP A 93 -6.21 -11.73 -15.31
C ASP A 93 -7.60 -12.05 -15.88
N ARG A 94 -8.56 -12.39 -15.02
CA ARG A 94 -9.95 -12.64 -15.40
C ARG A 94 -10.66 -11.42 -16.01
N GLY A 95 -10.25 -10.21 -15.61
CA GLY A 95 -10.77 -8.95 -16.15
C GLY A 95 -10.00 -8.42 -17.37
N GLY A 96 -9.00 -9.16 -17.88
CA GLY A 96 -8.14 -8.71 -18.98
C GLY A 96 -7.23 -7.53 -18.62
N LEU A 97 -7.04 -7.25 -17.34
CA LEU A 97 -6.22 -6.14 -16.88
C LEU A 97 -4.76 -6.59 -16.74
N LYS A 98 -3.87 -6.00 -17.52
CA LYS A 98 -2.42 -6.23 -17.37
C LYS A 98 -1.93 -5.61 -16.07
N TYR A 99 -0.91 -6.15 -15.43
CA TYR A 99 -0.37 -5.58 -14.19
C TYR A 99 1.12 -5.83 -14.03
N LEU A 100 1.75 -5.04 -13.16
CA LEU A 100 3.08 -5.35 -12.65
C LEU A 100 2.93 -6.09 -11.32
N ALA A 101 3.45 -7.32 -11.25
CA ALA A 101 3.41 -8.12 -10.03
C ALA A 101 4.18 -7.39 -8.91
N PRO A 102 3.53 -7.07 -7.78
CA PRO A 102 4.19 -6.30 -6.73
C PRO A 102 5.16 -7.18 -5.94
N GLU A 103 6.38 -6.70 -5.74
CA GLU A 103 7.41 -7.36 -4.91
C GLU A 103 7.26 -7.03 -3.41
N GLY A 104 6.31 -6.18 -3.06
CA GLY A 104 6.00 -5.77 -1.69
C GLY A 104 4.81 -4.84 -1.63
N THR A 105 4.45 -4.42 -0.41
CA THR A 105 3.20 -3.72 -0.09
C THR A 105 1.95 -4.58 -0.35
N TYR A 106 0.76 -3.99 -0.17
CA TYR A 106 -0.52 -4.62 -0.49
C TYR A 106 -1.27 -3.93 -1.64
N PHE A 107 -0.53 -3.25 -2.51
CA PHE A 107 -1.08 -2.56 -3.67
C PHE A 107 -0.62 -3.19 -4.97
N ILE A 108 -1.47 -3.15 -5.98
CA ILE A 108 -1.16 -3.57 -7.34
C ILE A 108 -1.61 -2.49 -8.33
N MET A 109 -0.76 -2.19 -9.30
CA MET A 109 -1.04 -1.27 -10.40
C MET A 109 -1.47 -2.09 -11.61
N ALA A 110 -2.70 -1.89 -12.07
CA ALA A 110 -3.26 -2.56 -13.23
C ALA A 110 -3.45 -1.56 -14.37
N ASN A 111 -3.00 -1.93 -15.57
CA ASN A 111 -3.21 -1.22 -16.81
C ASN A 111 -4.56 -1.66 -17.42
N TYR A 112 -5.41 -0.69 -17.73
CA TYR A 112 -6.74 -0.91 -18.30
C TYR A 112 -6.84 -0.51 -19.77
N SER A 113 -5.76 -0.02 -20.38
CA SER A 113 -5.79 0.62 -21.70
C SER A 113 -6.29 -0.29 -22.83
N ASP A 114 -6.21 -1.61 -22.65
CA ASP A 114 -6.70 -2.59 -23.63
C ASP A 114 -8.22 -2.87 -23.53
N VAL A 115 -8.85 -2.50 -22.41
CA VAL A 115 -10.25 -2.87 -22.09
C VAL A 115 -11.17 -1.68 -21.88
N PHE A 116 -10.63 -0.46 -21.75
CA PHE A 116 -11.44 0.75 -21.57
C PHE A 116 -10.77 1.96 -22.21
N ASN A 117 -11.50 2.63 -23.10
CA ASN A 117 -11.06 3.88 -23.72
C ASN A 117 -11.57 5.09 -22.93
N GLY A 118 -10.70 5.63 -22.06
CA GLY A 118 -11.00 6.82 -21.28
C GLY A 118 -9.96 7.11 -20.19
N THR A 119 -10.22 8.14 -19.41
CA THR A 119 -9.37 8.56 -18.29
C THR A 119 -9.49 7.60 -17.10
N SER A 120 -8.50 7.58 -16.20
CA SER A 120 -8.53 6.66 -15.06
C SER A 120 -9.65 7.04 -14.09
N LEU A 121 -10.08 8.32 -14.09
CA LEU A 121 -11.25 8.77 -13.33
C LEU A 121 -12.55 8.20 -13.91
N GLU A 122 -12.71 8.20 -15.23
CA GLU A 122 -13.87 7.58 -15.88
C GLU A 122 -13.89 6.08 -15.67
N PHE A 123 -12.74 5.41 -15.81
CA PHE A 123 -12.63 3.98 -15.57
C PHE A 123 -12.95 3.62 -14.12
N THR A 124 -12.42 4.34 -13.13
CA THR A 124 -12.72 4.07 -11.72
C THR A 124 -14.16 4.35 -11.33
N ARG A 125 -14.82 5.33 -11.98
CA ARG A 125 -16.28 5.53 -11.84
C ARG A 125 -17.07 4.37 -12.42
N TYR A 126 -16.73 3.92 -13.63
CA TYR A 126 -17.33 2.75 -14.25
C TYR A 126 -17.17 1.49 -13.38
N LEU A 127 -15.96 1.24 -12.86
CA LEU A 127 -15.71 0.12 -11.96
C LEU A 127 -16.62 0.17 -10.72
N ILE A 128 -16.87 1.35 -10.15
CA ILE A 128 -17.74 1.48 -8.98
C ILE A 128 -19.21 1.26 -9.36
N GLN A 129 -19.67 1.89 -10.44
CA GLN A 129 -21.09 1.93 -10.79
C GLN A 129 -21.59 0.62 -11.43
N GLU A 130 -20.82 0.07 -12.37
CA GLU A 130 -21.26 -1.06 -13.20
C GLU A 130 -20.66 -2.40 -12.75
N VAL A 131 -19.40 -2.36 -12.30
CA VAL A 131 -18.69 -3.56 -11.85
C VAL A 131 -18.86 -3.79 -10.35
N GLY A 132 -19.04 -2.71 -9.58
CA GLY A 132 -19.11 -2.74 -8.13
C GLY A 132 -17.76 -3.06 -7.47
N VAL A 133 -16.65 -2.58 -8.04
CA VAL A 133 -15.29 -2.71 -7.51
C VAL A 133 -14.66 -1.32 -7.41
N ALA A 134 -14.11 -0.96 -6.26
CA ALA A 134 -13.45 0.33 -6.08
C ALA A 134 -11.94 0.23 -6.38
N GLY A 135 -11.47 1.10 -7.28
CA GLY A 135 -10.05 1.33 -7.56
C GLY A 135 -9.67 2.79 -7.36
N ILE A 136 -8.38 3.09 -7.26
CA ILE A 136 -7.88 4.45 -7.10
C ILE A 136 -7.18 4.91 -8.38
N PRO A 137 -7.55 6.07 -8.95
CA PRO A 137 -6.84 6.67 -10.08
C PRO A 137 -5.47 7.19 -9.59
N PRO A 138 -4.36 6.67 -10.16
CA PRO A 138 -3.01 6.93 -9.64
C PRO A 138 -2.46 8.28 -10.08
N GLU A 139 -3.13 9.04 -10.94
CA GLU A 139 -2.68 10.38 -11.36
C GLU A 139 -2.48 11.32 -10.17
N SER A 140 -3.23 11.11 -9.09
CA SER A 140 -3.08 11.85 -7.83
C SER A 140 -1.74 11.60 -7.09
N PHE A 141 -0.96 10.59 -7.50
CA PHE A 141 0.36 10.28 -6.94
C PHE A 141 1.50 10.99 -7.70
N TYR A 142 1.19 11.72 -8.77
CA TYR A 142 2.16 12.42 -9.59
C TYR A 142 2.00 13.94 -9.48
N GLY A 143 3.10 14.67 -9.71
CA GLY A 143 3.04 16.12 -9.96
C GLY A 143 2.15 16.43 -11.16
N LYS A 144 1.57 17.64 -11.20
CA LYS A 144 0.54 18.00 -12.18
C LYS A 144 1.04 17.85 -13.63
N GLU A 145 2.30 18.21 -13.87
CA GLU A 145 3.03 18.08 -15.13
C GLU A 145 3.32 16.61 -15.52
N HIS A 146 3.39 15.71 -14.54
CA HIS A 146 3.71 14.29 -14.72
C HIS A 146 2.50 13.36 -14.56
N ALA A 147 1.30 13.90 -14.34
CA ALA A 147 0.07 13.13 -14.18
C ALA A 147 -0.22 12.19 -15.35
N HIS A 148 0.31 12.48 -16.54
CA HIS A 148 0.20 11.63 -17.72
C HIS A 148 0.84 10.24 -17.54
N ILE A 149 1.82 10.07 -16.65
CA ILE A 149 2.49 8.80 -16.37
C ILE A 149 1.53 7.79 -15.73
N GLY A 150 0.61 8.28 -14.89
CA GLY A 150 -0.40 7.45 -14.23
C GLY A 150 -1.64 7.14 -15.09
N ARG A 151 -1.78 7.76 -16.27
CA ARG A 151 -2.95 7.52 -17.14
C ARG A 151 -2.93 6.09 -17.66
N GLY A 152 -4.12 5.50 -17.82
CA GLY A 152 -4.22 4.12 -18.29
C GLY A 152 -4.00 3.09 -17.18
N TYR A 153 -3.81 3.54 -15.93
CA TYR A 153 -3.65 2.67 -14.77
C TYR A 153 -4.71 2.90 -13.71
N VAL A 154 -4.97 1.86 -12.93
CA VAL A 154 -5.75 1.90 -11.69
C VAL A 154 -5.00 1.16 -10.59
N ARG A 155 -5.04 1.67 -9.36
CA ARG A 155 -4.45 1.01 -8.20
C ARG A 155 -5.51 0.29 -7.38
N PHE A 156 -5.29 -1.00 -7.13
CA PHE A 156 -6.09 -1.79 -6.18
C PHE A 156 -5.32 -2.09 -4.91
N ALA A 157 -6.03 -2.33 -3.82
CA ALA A 157 -5.47 -2.75 -2.55
C ALA A 157 -6.02 -4.13 -2.16
N PHE A 158 -5.13 -5.11 -1.96
CA PHE A 158 -5.51 -6.49 -1.64
C PHE A 158 -5.42 -6.83 -0.15
N CYS A 159 -5.30 -5.82 0.72
CA CYS A 159 -5.48 -5.94 2.16
C CYS A 159 -6.98 -6.06 2.53
N LYS A 160 -7.61 -7.16 2.09
CA LYS A 160 -9.03 -7.49 2.25
C LYS A 160 -9.19 -8.98 2.62
N GLY A 161 -10.42 -9.38 2.98
CA GLY A 161 -10.76 -10.80 3.15
C GLY A 161 -10.61 -11.58 1.84
N ASP A 162 -10.28 -12.87 1.93
CA ASP A 162 -10.07 -13.70 0.74
C ASP A 162 -11.36 -13.91 -0.05
N ASP A 163 -12.50 -13.98 0.64
CA ASP A 163 -13.85 -13.96 0.09
C ASP A 163 -14.09 -12.73 -0.78
N VAL A 164 -13.75 -11.54 -0.27
CA VAL A 164 -13.86 -10.29 -1.02
C VAL A 164 -12.99 -10.30 -2.27
N LEU A 165 -11.75 -10.81 -2.18
CA LEU A 165 -10.86 -10.88 -3.35
C LEU A 165 -11.35 -11.87 -4.41
N ARG A 166 -11.98 -12.99 -4.01
CA ARG A 166 -12.63 -13.92 -4.94
C ARG A 166 -13.82 -13.27 -5.64
N GLU A 167 -14.66 -12.57 -4.89
CA GLU A 167 -15.80 -11.81 -5.45
C GLU A 167 -15.33 -10.74 -6.44
N VAL A 168 -14.24 -10.04 -6.15
CA VAL A 168 -13.62 -9.10 -7.09
C VAL A 168 -13.27 -9.80 -8.41
N GLY A 169 -12.71 -11.00 -8.36
CA GLY A 169 -12.42 -11.79 -9.57
C GLY A 169 -13.66 -12.16 -10.38
N GLU A 170 -14.80 -12.41 -9.73
CA GLU A 170 -16.07 -12.67 -10.42
C GLU A 170 -16.62 -11.41 -11.06
N ARG A 171 -16.54 -10.27 -10.36
CA ARG A 171 -17.03 -8.98 -10.86
C ARG A 171 -16.19 -8.44 -12.02
N LEU A 172 -14.87 -8.54 -11.95
CA LEU A 172 -13.97 -7.97 -12.96
C LEU A 172 -14.13 -8.58 -14.36
N VAL A 173 -14.71 -9.77 -14.49
CA VAL A 173 -15.04 -10.34 -15.81
C VAL A 173 -15.95 -9.41 -16.64
N LYS A 174 -16.80 -8.60 -15.98
CA LYS A 174 -17.68 -7.64 -16.66
C LYS A 174 -16.92 -6.58 -17.47
N VAL A 175 -15.66 -6.31 -17.12
CA VAL A 175 -14.81 -5.36 -17.86
C VAL A 175 -14.57 -5.83 -19.29
N LEU A 176 -14.55 -7.14 -19.55
CA LEU A 176 -14.38 -7.71 -20.88
C LEU A 176 -15.63 -7.63 -21.76
N SER A 177 -16.77 -7.22 -21.21
CA SER A 177 -18.04 -7.09 -21.94
C SER A 177 -18.26 -5.67 -22.52
N LEU A 178 -17.23 -4.83 -22.47
CA LEU A 178 -17.16 -3.50 -23.09
C LEU A 178 -16.68 -3.59 -24.55
#